data_AF-A0A7S3SRR0-F1
#
_entry.id   AF-A0A7S3SRR0-F1
#
_cell.length_a   1.000
_cell.length_b   1.000
_cell.length_c   1.000
_cell.angle_alpha   90.00
_cell.angle_beta   90.00
_cell.angle_gamma   90.00
#
_symmetry.space_group_name_H-M   'P 1'
#
loop_
_entity.id
_entity.type
_entity.pdbx_description
1 polymer ?
#
loop_
_entity_poly.entity_id
_entity_poly.type
_entity_poly.pdbx_seq_one_letter_code
_entity_poly.pdbx_strand_id
1 'polypeptide(L)'
;GGVAVGAAKANIGHSEAPSGQLGLLRSVAALQSGAGVGNARLRLLNPLVGEHNRAGAMALPLQRAAIRRGAVGTSSFGYSGTIAHAVLSQADAAAFPVASRPCLRFTRLLFCQFSPRPAPAIGMYSAVWTASAPCVGLVAPVGRWLLLSTAGRSSFTASLLALVGSARQAELAAPGARDVGGVEAVVCSFEQSRGGAPDTGAWTALLLLSQSLIGLAPPPALVLVTHGSQAAKPLGLPAKLAESAHAGVWGFARSLRLESAALSAMAIDVSGLESAVAAEVMSEVCRSRETGQCEEPQLAWEAGVRLLPRLCSKPTTGRRTRDVRAVGTHLVSGGLGGLGLRASHMLIHAGASQLLISSRSGRVAQRGWPQLESLPAARVVPSDISQRGDARHLVHKAIGSGGLRGVWHAAGVLADVLVRNMSADHVGRAFGAKALGAWHLHSNDGRAPLDAFLLFSSIASVVGNVGQANYAGANSYLDALATSRRVHGLTACSLQIPIVRGAGMGEDAFGEGSGTEHLEVHLGVFVQWLAVAGLAWRPRTTAA
;
A
#
# COMPACT_ATOMS: atom_id res chain seq x y z
N GLY A 1 9.17 -35.59 -31.08
CA GLY A 1 8.19 -35.42 -29.99
C GLY A 1 8.36 -34.03 -29.42
N GLY A 2 7.30 -33.21 -29.47
CA GLY A 2 7.35 -31.79 -29.09
C GLY A 2 7.59 -31.54 -27.60
N VAL A 3 7.99 -30.31 -27.27
CA VAL A 3 8.17 -29.85 -25.88
C VAL A 3 6.80 -29.74 -25.22
N ALA A 4 6.62 -30.39 -24.06
CA ALA A 4 5.39 -30.26 -23.28
C ALA A 4 5.37 -28.89 -22.57
N VAL A 5 4.41 -28.04 -22.92
CA VAL A 5 4.26 -26.70 -22.37
C VAL A 5 3.06 -26.64 -21.45
N GLY A 6 3.28 -26.16 -20.22
CA GLY A 6 2.21 -25.97 -19.25
C GLY A 6 2.45 -24.79 -18.32
N ALA A 7 1.36 -24.11 -17.94
CA ALA A 7 1.42 -22.94 -17.07
C ALA A 7 0.86 -23.23 -15.68
N ALA A 8 1.54 -22.79 -14.61
CA ALA A 8 1.00 -22.89 -13.24
C ALA A 8 -0.36 -22.20 -13.13
N LYS A 9 -0.48 -21.02 -13.77
CA LYS A 9 -1.70 -20.21 -13.83
C LYS A 9 -2.89 -20.95 -14.46
N ALA A 10 -2.65 -21.90 -15.37
CA ALA A 10 -3.71 -22.71 -15.97
C ALA A 10 -4.38 -23.66 -14.97
N ASN A 11 -3.78 -23.91 -13.80
CA ASN A 11 -4.31 -24.82 -12.79
C ASN A 11 -4.79 -24.07 -11.56
N ILE A 12 -3.98 -23.14 -11.05
CA ILE A 12 -4.21 -22.44 -9.77
C ILE A 12 -4.62 -20.97 -9.90
N GLY A 13 -4.71 -20.43 -11.11
CA GLY A 13 -4.99 -19.00 -11.34
C GLY A 13 -3.75 -18.11 -11.30
N HIS A 14 -3.94 -16.81 -11.56
CA HIS A 14 -2.85 -15.84 -11.54
C HIS A 14 -2.44 -15.59 -10.09
N SER A 15 -1.21 -15.95 -9.74
CA SER A 15 -0.73 -15.82 -8.36
C SER A 15 -0.12 -14.46 -8.06
N GLU A 16 0.01 -13.56 -9.04
CA GLU A 16 0.72 -12.29 -8.96
C GLU A 16 2.24 -12.46 -8.73
N ALA A 17 2.82 -11.75 -7.77
CA ALA A 17 4.24 -11.74 -7.40
C ALA A 17 4.91 -13.13 -7.24
N PRO A 18 4.27 -14.19 -6.71
CA PRO A 18 4.83 -15.53 -6.59
C PRO A 18 4.72 -16.35 -7.89
N SER A 19 4.30 -15.79 -9.03
CA SER A 19 4.14 -16.54 -10.30
C SER A 19 5.43 -17.25 -10.72
N GLY A 20 6.58 -16.59 -10.60
CA GLY A 20 7.89 -17.18 -10.93
C GLY A 20 8.28 -18.31 -9.97
N GLN A 21 8.11 -18.09 -8.66
CA GLN A 21 8.44 -19.07 -7.62
C GLN A 21 7.56 -20.32 -7.73
N LEU A 22 6.27 -20.16 -8.00
CA LEU A 22 5.35 -21.28 -8.25
C LEU A 22 5.69 -22.02 -9.53
N GLY A 23 6.16 -21.32 -10.56
CA GLY A 23 6.72 -21.92 -11.77
C GLY A 23 7.95 -22.78 -11.46
N LEU A 24 8.88 -22.27 -10.64
CA LEU A 24 10.09 -22.98 -10.21
C LEU A 24 9.77 -24.21 -9.35
N LEU A 25 8.95 -24.05 -8.30
CA LEU A 25 8.51 -25.14 -7.42
C LEU A 25 7.82 -26.26 -8.22
N ARG A 26 6.99 -25.88 -9.19
CA ARG A 26 6.36 -26.83 -10.12
C ARG A 26 7.40 -27.56 -10.95
N SER A 27 8.39 -26.88 -11.49
CA SER A 27 9.46 -27.51 -12.28
C SER A 27 10.27 -28.50 -11.45
N VAL A 28 10.59 -28.17 -10.19
CA VAL A 28 11.26 -29.09 -9.25
C VAL A 28 10.41 -30.33 -8.98
N ALA A 29 9.12 -30.17 -8.65
CA ALA A 29 8.21 -31.29 -8.41
C ALA A 29 8.01 -32.16 -9.67
N ALA A 30 8.05 -31.54 -10.86
CA ALA A 30 7.93 -32.26 -12.12
C ALA A 30 9.17 -33.12 -12.38
N LEU A 31 10.38 -32.58 -12.17
CA LEU A 31 11.63 -33.35 -12.25
C LEU A 31 11.63 -34.53 -11.26
N GLN A 32 11.33 -34.27 -9.99
CA GLN A 32 11.31 -35.30 -8.94
C GLN A 32 10.32 -36.43 -9.21
N SER A 33 9.16 -36.13 -9.81
CA SER A 33 8.11 -37.12 -10.07
C SER A 33 8.16 -37.72 -11.48
N GLY A 34 9.13 -37.31 -12.31
CA GLY A 34 9.25 -37.73 -13.72
C GLY A 34 8.08 -37.29 -14.62
N ALA A 35 7.23 -36.36 -14.15
CA ALA A 35 6.01 -36.00 -14.86
C ALA A 35 5.59 -34.55 -14.64
N GLY A 36 5.35 -33.85 -15.74
CA GLY A 36 4.77 -32.50 -15.76
C GLY A 36 3.26 -32.52 -15.60
N VAL A 37 2.70 -31.43 -15.08
CA VAL A 37 1.24 -31.27 -14.95
C VAL A 37 0.65 -30.60 -16.19
N GLY A 38 -0.61 -30.91 -16.49
CA GLY A 38 -1.31 -30.36 -17.65
C GLY A 38 -1.81 -28.93 -17.46
N ASN A 39 -2.51 -28.42 -18.48
CA ASN A 39 -3.23 -27.15 -18.49
C ASN A 39 -4.72 -27.41 -18.22
N ALA A 40 -5.10 -27.58 -16.96
CA ALA A 40 -6.43 -28.06 -16.55
C ALA A 40 -7.60 -27.16 -17.03
N ARG A 41 -7.33 -25.87 -17.22
CA ARG A 41 -8.31 -24.87 -17.71
C ARG A 41 -8.16 -24.51 -19.19
N LEU A 42 -7.27 -25.14 -19.95
CA LEU A 42 -7.20 -24.91 -21.39
C LEU A 42 -8.46 -25.48 -22.07
N ARG A 43 -9.23 -24.60 -22.73
CA ARG A 43 -10.49 -24.92 -23.43
C ARG A 43 -10.40 -24.59 -24.91
N LEU A 44 -9.93 -23.38 -25.19
CA LEU A 44 -9.69 -22.87 -26.53
C LEU A 44 -8.21 -22.43 -26.60
N LEU A 45 -7.51 -22.84 -27.64
CA LEU A 45 -6.17 -22.33 -27.93
C LEU A 45 -6.31 -20.98 -28.65
N ASN A 46 -5.54 -19.98 -28.23
CA ASN A 46 -5.48 -18.70 -28.93
C ASN A 46 -5.05 -18.94 -30.39
N PRO A 47 -5.79 -18.45 -31.40
CA PRO A 47 -5.45 -18.60 -32.82
C PRO A 47 -4.01 -18.20 -33.15
N LEU A 48 -3.51 -17.10 -32.57
CA LEU A 48 -2.14 -16.63 -32.76
C LEU A 48 -1.12 -17.66 -32.27
N VAL A 49 -1.38 -18.33 -31.15
CA VAL A 49 -0.50 -19.40 -30.64
C VAL A 49 -0.61 -20.64 -31.53
N GLY A 50 -1.81 -20.96 -32.02
CA GLY A 50 -2.04 -22.06 -32.97
C GLY A 50 -1.27 -21.88 -34.27
N GLU A 51 -1.25 -20.65 -34.82
CA GLU A 51 -0.52 -20.31 -36.03
C GLU A 51 0.99 -20.50 -35.90
N HIS A 52 1.56 -20.20 -34.73
CA HIS A 52 2.98 -20.38 -34.43
C HIS A 52 3.33 -21.84 -34.07
N ASN A 53 2.35 -22.71 -33.81
CA ASN A 53 2.56 -24.12 -33.46
C ASN A 53 2.19 -25.11 -34.59
N ARG A 54 2.09 -24.65 -35.85
CA ARG A 54 1.64 -25.48 -37.00
C ARG A 54 2.46 -26.76 -37.23
N ALA A 55 3.73 -26.79 -36.81
CA ALA A 55 4.61 -27.95 -36.94
C ALA A 55 4.52 -28.96 -35.77
N GLY A 56 3.63 -28.75 -34.79
CA GLY A 56 3.49 -29.66 -33.64
C GLY A 56 4.72 -29.69 -32.70
N ALA A 57 5.54 -28.64 -32.74
CA ALA A 57 6.75 -28.52 -31.93
C ALA A 57 6.46 -28.37 -30.43
N MET A 58 5.26 -27.90 -30.06
CA MET A 58 4.78 -27.80 -28.69
C MET A 58 3.57 -28.73 -28.46
N ALA A 59 3.65 -29.56 -27.43
CA ALA A 59 2.52 -30.30 -26.89
C ALA A 59 1.91 -29.51 -25.73
N LEU A 60 0.59 -29.29 -25.74
CA LEU A 60 -0.14 -28.62 -24.67
C LEU A 60 -0.97 -29.64 -23.89
N PRO A 61 -0.35 -30.46 -23.02
CA PRO A 61 -1.07 -31.52 -22.34
C PRO A 61 -2.19 -30.93 -21.47
N LEU A 62 -3.39 -31.51 -21.55
CA LEU A 62 -4.51 -31.15 -20.67
C LEU A 62 -4.43 -31.87 -19.32
N GLN A 63 -3.70 -32.98 -19.27
CA GLN A 63 -3.49 -33.83 -18.10
C GLN A 63 -2.00 -33.98 -17.79
N ARG A 64 -1.66 -34.77 -16.76
CA ARG A 64 -0.28 -35.07 -16.41
C ARG A 64 0.43 -35.76 -17.59
N ALA A 65 1.65 -35.35 -17.90
CA ALA A 65 2.45 -35.86 -19.02
C ALA A 65 3.87 -36.23 -18.55
N ALA A 66 4.39 -37.34 -19.05
CA ALA A 66 5.74 -37.80 -18.69
C ALA A 66 6.82 -36.84 -19.20
N ILE A 67 7.85 -36.61 -18.37
CA ILE A 67 9.05 -35.86 -18.78
C ILE A 67 10.03 -36.83 -19.42
N ARG A 68 10.33 -36.62 -20.70
CA ARG A 68 11.12 -37.56 -21.51
C ARG A 68 12.64 -37.34 -21.48
N ARG A 69 13.11 -36.16 -21.05
CA ARG A 69 14.54 -35.76 -21.17
C ARG A 69 15.19 -35.32 -19.86
N GLY A 70 14.54 -35.56 -18.72
CA GLY A 70 15.08 -35.18 -17.39
C GLY A 70 15.35 -33.69 -17.21
N ALA A 71 14.81 -32.83 -18.08
CA ALA A 71 15.00 -31.39 -18.05
C ALA A 71 13.65 -30.66 -18.18
N VAL A 72 13.51 -29.56 -17.44
CA VAL A 72 12.32 -28.70 -17.43
C VAL A 72 12.75 -27.24 -17.53
N GLY A 73 12.21 -26.53 -18.52
CA GLY A 73 12.33 -25.08 -18.61
C GLY A 73 11.28 -24.39 -17.75
N THR A 74 11.67 -23.32 -17.04
CA THR A 74 10.74 -22.42 -16.36
C THR A 74 10.96 -21.00 -16.86
N SER A 75 9.87 -20.34 -17.27
CA SER A 75 9.90 -18.95 -17.72
C SER A 75 9.07 -18.09 -16.77
N SER A 76 9.65 -17.00 -16.30
CA SER A 76 8.97 -15.99 -15.50
C SER A 76 9.00 -14.65 -16.22
N PHE A 77 7.81 -14.07 -16.42
CA PHE A 77 7.62 -12.77 -17.05
C PHE A 77 7.08 -11.81 -16.00
N GLY A 78 7.91 -10.88 -15.53
CA GLY A 78 7.55 -9.87 -14.55
C GLY A 78 6.84 -8.67 -15.16
N TYR A 79 6.00 -8.00 -14.37
CA TYR A 79 5.26 -6.80 -14.77
C TYR A 79 6.17 -5.62 -15.15
N SER A 80 7.37 -5.56 -14.56
CA SER A 80 8.41 -4.57 -14.86
C SER A 80 9.27 -4.89 -16.10
N GLY A 81 8.91 -5.91 -16.89
CA GLY A 81 9.68 -6.35 -18.05
C GLY A 81 10.90 -7.22 -17.73
N THR A 82 11.13 -7.58 -16.46
CA THR A 82 12.16 -8.56 -16.10
C THR A 82 11.73 -9.96 -16.51
N ILE A 83 12.42 -10.54 -17.48
CA ILE A 83 12.17 -11.89 -17.97
C ILE A 83 13.32 -12.79 -17.52
N ALA A 84 13.00 -13.84 -16.79
CA ALA A 84 13.96 -14.87 -16.41
C ALA A 84 13.54 -16.20 -17.05
N HIS A 85 14.49 -16.89 -17.68
CA HIS A 85 14.32 -18.26 -18.14
C HIS A 85 15.42 -19.13 -17.53
N ALA A 86 15.03 -20.26 -16.96
CA ALA A 86 15.96 -21.23 -16.42
C ALA A 86 15.61 -22.63 -16.92
N VAL A 87 16.63 -23.39 -17.32
CA VAL A 87 16.51 -24.82 -17.64
C VAL A 87 17.06 -25.60 -16.45
N LEU A 88 16.24 -26.48 -15.91
CA LEU A 88 16.57 -27.27 -14.73
C LEU A 88 16.69 -28.73 -15.13
N SER A 89 17.72 -29.40 -14.64
CA SER A 89 17.87 -30.85 -14.73
C SER A 89 18.09 -31.42 -13.34
N GLN A 90 17.71 -32.67 -13.14
CA GLN A 90 18.01 -33.37 -11.90
C GLN A 90 19.46 -33.88 -11.94
N ALA A 91 20.25 -33.56 -10.90
CA ALA A 91 21.54 -34.21 -10.68
C ALA A 91 21.33 -35.62 -10.09
N ASP A 92 22.27 -36.54 -10.31
CA ASP A 92 22.22 -37.89 -9.74
C ASP A 92 22.00 -37.84 -8.22
N ALA A 93 21.05 -38.66 -7.75
CA ALA A 93 20.16 -38.30 -6.65
C ALA A 93 20.79 -38.27 -5.25
N ALA A 94 20.49 -37.20 -4.50
CA ALA A 94 20.12 -37.33 -3.08
C ALA A 94 18.59 -37.25 -3.00
N ALA A 95 17.95 -38.35 -2.59
CA ALA A 95 16.50 -38.41 -2.43
C ALA A 95 16.08 -37.57 -1.21
N PHE A 96 15.36 -36.47 -1.43
CA PHE A 96 14.64 -35.80 -0.37
C PHE A 96 13.28 -36.49 -0.15
N PRO A 97 12.89 -36.80 1.09
CA PRO A 97 11.63 -37.48 1.37
C PRO A 97 10.45 -36.62 0.92
N VAL A 98 9.67 -37.14 -0.04
CA VAL A 98 8.39 -36.53 -0.43
C VAL A 98 7.35 -36.96 0.62
N ALA A 99 7.00 -36.05 1.53
CA ALA A 99 5.89 -36.27 2.44
C ALA A 99 4.59 -36.53 1.66
N SER A 100 3.86 -37.60 2.00
CA SER A 100 2.56 -37.90 1.42
C SER A 100 1.59 -36.75 1.71
N ARG A 101 1.25 -35.97 0.68
CA ARG A 101 0.27 -34.88 0.83
C ARG A 101 -1.15 -35.43 0.67
N PRO A 102 -2.11 -34.99 1.49
CA PRO A 102 -3.51 -35.39 1.31
C PRO A 102 -4.02 -34.98 -0.08
N CYS A 103 -4.85 -35.83 -0.67
CA CYS A 103 -5.50 -35.56 -1.95
C CYS A 103 -6.43 -34.35 -1.80
N LEU A 104 -6.06 -33.21 -2.39
CA LEU A 104 -6.92 -32.03 -2.44
C LEU A 104 -8.12 -32.33 -3.35
N ARG A 105 -9.30 -32.50 -2.74
CA ARG A 105 -10.57 -32.53 -3.47
C ARG A 105 -10.99 -31.10 -3.76
N PHE A 106 -10.87 -30.67 -5.02
CA PHE A 106 -11.38 -29.38 -5.47
C PHE A 106 -12.88 -29.48 -5.75
N THR A 107 -13.69 -28.75 -4.98
CA THR A 107 -15.07 -28.46 -5.38
C THR A 107 -15.02 -27.43 -6.51
N ARG A 108 -15.49 -27.84 -7.69
CA ARG A 108 -15.50 -26.98 -8.87
C ARG A 108 -16.56 -25.89 -8.70
N LEU A 109 -16.18 -24.71 -8.25
CA LEU A 109 -17.06 -23.54 -8.29
C LEU A 109 -17.18 -23.07 -9.72
N LEU A 110 -18.40 -23.12 -10.26
CA LEU A 110 -18.74 -22.58 -11.57
C LEU A 110 -18.82 -21.06 -11.43
N PHE A 111 -17.79 -20.35 -11.88
CA PHE A 111 -17.87 -18.90 -12.08
C PHE A 111 -18.56 -18.66 -13.42
N CYS A 112 -19.82 -18.19 -13.37
CA CYS A 112 -20.53 -17.70 -14.55
C CYS A 112 -19.85 -16.40 -15.01
N GLN A 113 -18.93 -16.49 -15.96
CA GLN A 113 -18.14 -15.34 -16.42
C GLN A 113 -18.73 -14.61 -17.63
N PHE A 114 -19.97 -14.91 -18.04
CA PHE A 114 -20.65 -14.21 -19.14
C PHE A 114 -22.13 -13.99 -18.82
N SER A 115 -22.39 -13.06 -17.90
CA SER A 115 -23.53 -12.17 -18.07
C SER A 115 -22.93 -10.82 -18.50
N PRO A 116 -23.52 -10.08 -19.46
CA PRO A 116 -23.12 -8.71 -19.71
C PRO A 116 -23.23 -7.97 -18.38
N ARG A 117 -22.08 -7.68 -17.77
CA ARG A 117 -22.08 -6.92 -16.52
C ARG A 117 -22.56 -5.53 -16.91
N PRO A 118 -23.61 -4.97 -16.27
CA PRO A 118 -23.80 -3.54 -16.31
C PRO A 118 -22.47 -2.88 -15.90
N ALA A 119 -22.16 -1.71 -16.45
CA ALA A 119 -20.92 -0.97 -16.16
C ALA A 119 -20.58 -1.10 -14.67
N PRO A 120 -19.37 -1.53 -14.30
CA PRO A 120 -19.07 -1.92 -12.93
C PRO A 120 -19.40 -0.74 -12.00
N ALA A 121 -20.41 -0.92 -11.15
CA ALA A 121 -20.69 0.05 -10.10
C ALA A 121 -19.41 0.20 -9.28
N ILE A 122 -18.95 1.44 -9.10
CA ILE A 122 -17.73 1.72 -8.35
C ILE A 122 -17.96 1.24 -6.91
N GLY A 123 -17.30 0.12 -6.57
CA GLY A 123 -17.31 -0.42 -5.22
C GLY A 123 -16.40 0.41 -4.34
N MET A 124 -16.95 1.03 -3.30
CA MET A 124 -16.13 1.67 -2.28
C MET A 124 -15.84 0.69 -1.16
N TYR A 125 -14.65 0.82 -0.59
CA TYR A 125 -14.20 -0.02 0.51
C TYR A 125 -13.65 0.86 1.62
N SER A 126 -13.68 0.36 2.84
CA SER A 126 -13.01 0.99 3.97
C SER A 126 -12.45 -0.07 4.89
N ALA A 127 -11.32 0.24 5.54
CA ALA A 127 -10.85 -0.54 6.67
C ALA A 127 -11.85 -0.38 7.84
N VAL A 128 -12.30 -1.50 8.37
CA VAL A 128 -13.13 -1.61 9.58
C VAL A 128 -12.34 -2.41 10.61
N TRP A 129 -12.28 -1.92 11.83
CA TRP A 129 -11.64 -2.61 12.94
C TRP A 129 -12.68 -3.49 13.64
N THR A 130 -12.44 -4.78 13.66
CA THR A 130 -13.32 -5.78 14.29
C THR A 130 -12.69 -6.27 15.58
N ALA A 131 -13.48 -6.29 16.66
CA ALA A 131 -13.06 -6.90 17.92
C ALA A 131 -12.70 -8.37 17.71
N SER A 132 -11.62 -8.78 18.36
CA SER A 132 -11.14 -10.15 18.38
C SER A 132 -10.81 -10.53 19.82
N ALA A 133 -11.01 -11.79 20.18
CA ALA A 133 -10.62 -12.26 21.49
C ALA A 133 -9.10 -12.08 21.66
N PRO A 134 -8.64 -11.68 22.86
CA PRO A 134 -7.24 -11.72 23.17
C PRO A 134 -6.75 -13.16 23.12
N CYS A 135 -5.46 -13.27 22.91
CA CYS A 135 -4.78 -14.52 22.80
C CYS A 135 -4.61 -15.17 24.19
N VAL A 136 -5.18 -16.37 24.40
CA VAL A 136 -5.11 -17.06 25.70
C VAL A 136 -3.76 -17.77 25.88
N GLY A 137 -3.18 -17.66 27.09
CA GLY A 137 -1.92 -18.30 27.48
C GLY A 137 -0.71 -17.39 27.29
N LEU A 138 -0.06 -17.03 28.40
CA LEU A 138 1.20 -16.29 28.41
C LEU A 138 2.33 -17.22 27.95
N VAL A 139 2.92 -16.87 26.82
CA VAL A 139 4.15 -17.51 26.34
C VAL A 139 5.33 -16.69 26.85
N ALA A 140 6.20 -17.32 27.63
CA ALA A 140 7.38 -16.65 28.15
C ALA A 140 8.31 -16.23 27.00
N PRO A 141 8.81 -14.97 26.98
CA PRO A 141 9.81 -14.57 26.00
C PRO A 141 11.11 -15.36 26.22
N VAL A 142 11.52 -16.11 25.20
CA VAL A 142 12.80 -16.82 25.16
C VAL A 142 13.71 -16.16 24.13
N GLY A 143 15.02 -16.19 24.40
CA GLY A 143 16.04 -15.75 23.47
C GLY A 143 16.54 -14.32 23.68
N ARG A 144 17.34 -13.83 22.73
CA ARG A 144 17.89 -12.46 22.78
C ARG A 144 16.96 -11.47 22.06
N TRP A 145 16.59 -10.40 22.74
CA TRP A 145 15.69 -9.37 22.24
C TRP A 145 16.41 -8.02 22.07
N LEU A 146 16.00 -7.28 21.04
CA LEU A 146 16.39 -5.89 20.82
C LEU A 146 15.15 -5.01 20.86
N LEU A 147 15.13 -4.07 21.81
CA LEU A 147 14.06 -3.08 21.95
C LEU A 147 14.57 -1.73 21.45
N LEU A 148 13.92 -1.20 20.42
CA LEU A 148 14.24 0.07 19.78
C LEU A 148 13.11 1.07 20.01
N SER A 149 13.44 2.33 20.24
CA SER A 149 12.45 3.42 20.37
C SER A 149 12.86 4.65 19.59
N THR A 150 11.90 5.41 19.06
CA THR A 150 12.14 6.74 18.48
C THR A 150 12.50 7.80 19.53
N ALA A 151 12.23 7.57 20.81
CA ALA A 151 12.49 8.51 21.90
C ALA A 151 13.53 8.00 22.93
N GLY A 152 14.27 6.94 22.60
CA GLY A 152 15.25 6.30 23.49
C GLY A 152 14.62 5.41 24.56
N ARG A 153 13.98 5.98 25.58
CA ARG A 153 13.26 5.24 26.65
C ARG A 153 11.83 5.75 26.80
N SER A 154 10.87 4.83 26.83
CA SER A 154 9.45 5.09 27.07
C SER A 154 8.88 4.18 28.15
N SER A 155 7.75 4.55 28.73
CA SER A 155 6.96 3.71 29.64
C SER A 155 6.61 2.36 29.00
N PHE A 156 6.28 2.35 27.71
CA PHE A 156 5.98 1.14 26.98
C PHE A 156 7.21 0.22 26.84
N THR A 157 8.36 0.76 26.38
CA THR A 157 9.60 -0.03 26.24
C THR A 157 10.18 -0.49 27.58
N ALA A 158 9.99 0.29 28.66
CA ALA A 158 10.29 -0.14 30.02
C ALA A 158 9.41 -1.31 30.46
N SER A 159 8.11 -1.28 30.13
CA SER A 159 7.17 -2.38 30.44
C SER A 159 7.54 -3.65 29.68
N LEU A 160 7.92 -3.53 28.40
CA LEU A 160 8.44 -4.67 27.62
C LEU A 160 9.72 -5.25 28.22
N LEU A 161 10.67 -4.39 28.65
CA LEU A 161 11.91 -4.86 29.29
C LEU A 161 11.63 -5.66 30.56
N ALA A 162 10.70 -5.20 31.40
CA ALA A 162 10.31 -5.89 32.62
C ALA A 162 9.76 -7.31 32.34
N LEU A 163 9.08 -7.50 31.20
CA LEU A 163 8.53 -8.80 30.80
C LEU A 163 9.59 -9.75 30.22
N VAL A 164 10.54 -9.21 29.45
CA VAL A 164 11.59 -10.01 28.79
C VAL A 164 12.75 -10.32 29.76
N GLY A 165 12.91 -9.53 30.82
CA GLY A 165 13.96 -9.69 31.84
C GLY A 165 15.34 -9.20 31.37
N SER A 166 15.80 -9.65 30.20
CA SER A 166 17.06 -9.22 29.59
C SER A 166 16.90 -8.90 28.11
N ALA A 167 17.04 -7.62 27.74
CA ALA A 167 17.02 -7.18 26.35
C ALA A 167 18.02 -6.03 26.14
N ARG A 168 18.58 -5.95 24.93
CA ARG A 168 19.38 -4.78 24.53
C ARG A 168 18.43 -3.65 24.16
N GLN A 169 18.67 -2.45 24.69
CA GLN A 169 17.89 -1.25 24.36
C GLN A 169 18.74 -0.24 23.60
N ALA A 170 18.15 0.37 22.58
CA ALA A 170 18.77 1.48 21.87
C ALA A 170 17.72 2.42 21.27
N GLU A 171 18.12 3.63 20.94
CA GLU A 171 17.32 4.48 20.06
C GLU A 171 17.34 3.91 18.63
N LEU A 172 16.22 3.94 17.93
CA LEU A 172 16.09 3.38 16.57
C LEU A 172 17.10 4.01 15.59
N ALA A 173 17.38 5.30 15.74
CA ALA A 173 18.34 6.03 14.90
C ALA A 173 19.81 5.81 15.30
N ALA A 174 20.09 5.21 16.46
CA ALA A 174 21.45 5.03 16.94
C ALA A 174 22.23 3.99 16.10
N PRO A 175 23.56 4.13 15.95
CA PRO A 175 24.39 3.16 15.22
C PRO A 175 24.21 1.72 15.72
N GLY A 176 24.06 1.56 17.05
CA GLY A 176 23.85 0.26 17.68
C GLY A 176 22.52 -0.42 17.33
N ALA A 177 21.53 0.29 16.80
CA ALA A 177 20.25 -0.31 16.38
C ALA A 177 20.42 -1.37 15.28
N ARG A 178 21.54 -1.34 14.55
CA ARG A 178 21.84 -2.27 13.45
C ARG A 178 22.66 -3.49 13.88
N ASP A 179 23.11 -3.54 15.13
CA ASP A 179 23.81 -4.70 15.68
C ASP A 179 22.81 -5.81 16.04
N VAL A 180 22.32 -6.50 15.02
CA VAL A 180 21.24 -7.49 15.13
C VAL A 180 21.77 -8.92 15.23
N GLY A 181 23.07 -9.09 15.44
CA GLY A 181 23.74 -10.39 15.50
C GLY A 181 23.22 -11.26 16.65
N GLY A 182 22.63 -12.41 16.30
CA GLY A 182 22.15 -13.38 17.28
C GLY A 182 20.91 -12.95 18.07
N VAL A 183 20.28 -11.83 17.69
CA VAL A 183 18.96 -11.41 18.17
C VAL A 183 17.90 -12.28 17.50
N GLU A 184 16.88 -12.67 18.26
CA GLU A 184 15.78 -13.51 17.79
C GLU A 184 14.50 -12.71 17.49
N ALA A 185 14.33 -11.56 18.16
CA ALA A 185 13.22 -10.65 17.94
C ALA A 185 13.65 -9.19 18.15
N VAL A 186 13.17 -8.32 17.27
CA VAL A 186 13.37 -6.88 17.30
C VAL A 186 12.02 -6.20 17.45
N VAL A 187 11.83 -5.42 18.50
CA VAL A 187 10.62 -4.62 18.73
C VAL A 187 10.98 -3.15 18.57
N CYS A 188 10.36 -2.48 17.60
CA CYS A 188 10.53 -1.05 17.34
C CYS A 188 9.27 -0.31 17.80
N SER A 189 9.40 0.52 18.82
CA SER A 189 8.32 1.37 19.31
C SER A 189 8.45 2.80 18.77
N PHE A 190 7.41 3.23 18.09
CA PHE A 190 7.27 4.54 17.46
C PHE A 190 6.37 5.41 18.34
N GLU A 191 7.00 6.06 19.31
CA GLU A 191 6.36 6.87 20.34
C GLU A 191 5.71 8.14 19.77
N GLN A 192 4.66 8.62 20.42
CA GLN A 192 3.92 9.78 19.93
C GLN A 192 4.83 11.01 19.70
N SER A 193 4.78 11.55 18.48
CA SER A 193 5.44 12.80 18.17
C SER A 193 4.60 13.99 18.66
N ARG A 194 5.24 15.03 19.20
CA ARG A 194 4.53 16.24 19.68
C ARG A 194 3.87 17.07 18.56
N GLY A 195 4.04 16.70 17.30
CA GLY A 195 3.63 17.52 16.16
C GLY A 195 2.83 16.80 15.08
N GLY A 196 2.87 15.47 14.95
CA GLY A 196 2.23 14.76 13.83
C GLY A 196 2.90 14.97 12.46
N ALA A 197 4.03 15.68 12.40
CA ALA A 197 4.85 15.80 11.20
C ALA A 197 5.47 14.44 10.85
N PRO A 198 5.60 14.05 9.55
CA PRO A 198 6.21 12.78 9.17
C PRO A 198 7.65 12.68 9.71
N ASP A 199 7.94 11.64 10.49
CA ASP A 199 9.25 11.42 11.08
C ASP A 199 10.21 10.71 10.10
N THR A 200 10.69 11.46 9.10
CA THR A 200 11.56 10.90 8.04
C THR A 200 12.87 10.30 8.57
N GLY A 201 13.31 10.70 9.78
CA GLY A 201 14.45 10.12 10.48
C GLY A 201 14.16 8.69 10.94
N ALA A 202 13.08 8.50 11.71
CA ALA A 202 12.63 7.17 12.14
C ALA A 202 12.35 6.24 10.95
N TRP A 203 11.82 6.79 9.87
CA TRP A 203 11.63 6.10 8.59
C TRP A 203 12.90 5.55 7.98
N THR A 204 13.90 6.41 7.84
CA THR A 204 15.19 6.04 7.27
C THR A 204 15.88 5.01 8.16
N ALA A 205 15.76 5.14 9.48
CA ALA A 205 16.29 4.17 10.42
C ALA A 205 15.58 2.80 10.32
N LEU A 206 14.24 2.76 10.22
CA LEU A 206 13.47 1.54 10.03
C LEU A 206 13.85 0.81 8.72
N LEU A 207 14.06 1.57 7.64
CA LEU A 207 14.53 1.02 6.37
C LEU A 207 15.88 0.32 6.52
N LEU A 208 16.86 1.01 7.11
CA LEU A 208 18.22 0.50 7.28
C LEU A 208 18.28 -0.69 8.24
N LEU A 209 17.45 -0.68 9.30
CA LEU A 209 17.25 -1.84 10.16
C LEU A 209 16.71 -3.02 9.35
N SER A 210 15.62 -2.81 8.61
CA SER A 210 14.98 -3.87 7.82
C SER A 210 15.93 -4.47 6.79
N GLN A 211 16.76 -3.66 6.12
CA GLN A 211 17.82 -4.13 5.22
C GLN A 211 18.85 -5.01 5.94
N SER A 212 19.23 -4.63 7.16
CA SER A 212 20.14 -5.42 8.00
C SER A 212 19.53 -6.75 8.40
N LEU A 213 18.23 -6.78 8.74
CA LEU A 213 17.50 -8.00 9.09
C LEU A 213 17.34 -8.95 7.91
N ILE A 214 17.03 -8.43 6.72
CA ILE A 214 16.89 -9.23 5.48
C ILE A 214 18.20 -9.96 5.14
N GLY A 215 19.36 -9.43 5.55
CA GLY A 215 20.66 -10.05 5.32
C GLY A 215 20.97 -11.26 6.21
N LEU A 216 20.14 -11.55 7.23
CA LEU A 216 20.37 -12.64 8.18
C LEU A 216 19.64 -13.93 7.80
N ALA A 217 20.21 -15.07 8.20
CA ALA A 217 19.63 -16.39 7.99
C ALA A 217 19.77 -17.26 9.26
N PRO A 218 18.67 -17.55 9.98
CA PRO A 218 17.33 -17.00 9.79
C PRO A 218 17.25 -15.52 10.22
N PRO A 219 16.36 -14.70 9.62
CA PRO A 219 16.12 -13.35 10.09
C PRO A 219 15.34 -13.35 11.42
N PRO A 220 15.56 -12.37 12.32
CA PRO A 220 14.76 -12.23 13.53
C PRO A 220 13.34 -11.78 13.20
N ALA A 221 12.41 -12.03 14.12
CA ALA A 221 11.07 -11.44 14.04
C ALA A 221 11.16 -9.90 14.19
N LEU A 222 10.43 -9.17 13.36
CA LEU A 222 10.34 -7.70 13.40
C LEU A 222 8.94 -7.30 13.86
N VAL A 223 8.85 -6.54 14.95
CA VAL A 223 7.60 -6.05 15.52
C VAL A 223 7.63 -4.54 15.51
N LEU A 224 6.64 -3.92 14.88
CA LEU A 224 6.54 -2.49 14.69
C LEU A 224 5.35 -2.00 15.52
N VAL A 225 5.62 -1.32 16.62
CA VAL A 225 4.60 -0.82 17.55
C VAL A 225 4.44 0.68 17.34
N THR A 226 3.29 1.12 16.84
CA THR A 226 2.92 2.53 16.75
C THR A 226 1.96 2.91 17.89
N HIS A 227 1.91 4.18 18.25
CA HIS A 227 1.07 4.67 19.34
C HIS A 227 -0.04 5.58 18.83
N GLY A 228 -1.23 5.00 18.64
CA GLY A 228 -2.44 5.65 18.14
C GLY A 228 -2.28 6.23 16.72
N SER A 229 -1.41 5.62 15.91
CA SER A 229 -1.27 5.95 14.50
C SER A 229 -2.38 5.35 13.64
N GLN A 230 -3.10 4.36 14.17
CA GLN A 230 -4.31 3.83 13.55
C GLN A 230 -5.53 4.43 14.24
N ALA A 231 -6.53 4.77 13.43
CA ALA A 231 -7.85 5.16 13.93
C ALA A 231 -8.65 3.93 14.42
N ALA A 232 -7.97 3.00 15.10
CA ALA A 232 -8.55 1.78 15.60
C ALA A 232 -9.56 2.12 16.68
N LYS A 233 -10.74 1.51 16.57
CA LYS A 233 -11.81 1.73 17.52
C LYS A 233 -12.73 0.54 17.57
N PRO A 234 -13.25 0.20 18.76
CA PRO A 234 -14.42 -0.66 18.85
C PRO A 234 -15.57 -0.07 18.03
N LEU A 235 -16.37 -0.94 17.42
CA LEU A 235 -17.49 -0.52 16.59
C LEU A 235 -18.43 0.41 17.39
N GLY A 236 -18.76 1.57 16.82
CA GLY A 236 -19.69 2.53 17.45
C GLY A 236 -19.07 3.63 18.33
N LEU A 237 -17.77 3.59 18.62
CA LEU A 237 -17.10 4.65 19.39
C LEU A 237 -16.38 5.68 18.49
N PRO A 238 -16.12 6.91 18.94
CA PRO A 238 -15.19 7.82 18.26
C PRO A 238 -13.75 7.39 18.53
N ALA A 239 -12.85 7.57 17.55
CA ALA A 239 -11.42 7.42 17.78
C ALA A 239 -10.96 8.58 18.68
N LYS A 240 -10.25 8.29 19.77
CA LYS A 240 -9.81 9.29 20.76
C LYS A 240 -8.45 9.89 20.44
N LEU A 241 -7.60 9.14 19.76
CA LEU A 241 -6.27 9.56 19.35
C LEU A 241 -6.04 9.21 17.88
N ALA A 242 -5.32 10.07 17.19
CA ALA A 242 -4.90 9.87 15.81
C ALA A 242 -3.60 10.65 15.59
N GLU A 243 -2.49 9.98 15.84
CA GLU A 243 -1.13 10.42 15.52
C GLU A 243 -0.87 10.13 14.03
N SER A 244 -0.09 10.95 13.34
CA SER A 244 0.21 10.70 11.91
C SER A 244 1.69 10.52 11.57
N ALA A 245 2.63 11.03 12.38
CA ALA A 245 4.07 10.98 12.12
C ALA A 245 4.58 9.58 11.78
N HIS A 246 4.09 8.56 12.49
CA HIS A 246 4.56 7.18 12.35
C HIS A 246 3.58 6.27 11.61
N ALA A 247 2.42 6.78 11.18
CA ALA A 247 1.40 5.97 10.52
C ALA A 247 1.85 5.32 9.21
N GLY A 248 2.86 5.88 8.55
CA GLY A 248 3.40 5.24 7.36
C GLY A 248 3.94 3.82 7.65
N VAL A 249 4.35 3.52 8.89
CA VAL A 249 5.12 2.31 9.28
C VAL A 249 4.34 1.07 8.86
N TRP A 250 3.02 1.18 8.94
CA TRP A 250 2.05 0.21 8.47
C TRP A 250 2.08 -0.03 6.97
N GLY A 251 2.14 1.03 6.15
CA GLY A 251 2.26 0.94 4.70
C GLY A 251 3.56 0.27 4.28
N PHE A 252 4.67 0.62 4.94
CA PHE A 252 5.95 -0.04 4.75
C PHE A 252 5.93 -1.51 5.14
N ALA A 253 5.38 -1.85 6.31
CA ALA A 253 5.28 -3.23 6.79
C ALA A 253 4.48 -4.10 5.81
N ARG A 254 3.39 -3.55 5.23
CA ARG A 254 2.61 -4.25 4.20
C ARG A 254 3.46 -4.59 2.97
N SER A 255 4.19 -3.63 2.42
CA SER A 255 5.11 -3.90 1.29
C SER A 255 6.27 -4.81 1.66
N LEU A 256 6.88 -4.63 2.84
CA LEU A 256 8.00 -5.44 3.32
C LEU A 256 7.66 -6.92 3.36
N ARG A 257 6.47 -7.27 3.85
CA ARG A 257 5.99 -8.67 3.88
C ARG A 257 5.84 -9.28 2.49
N LEU A 258 5.50 -8.49 1.48
CA LEU A 258 5.41 -8.95 0.10
C LEU A 258 6.80 -9.20 -0.51
N GLU A 259 7.81 -8.46 -0.06
CA GLU A 259 9.17 -8.52 -0.59
C GLU A 259 10.09 -9.51 0.13
N SER A 260 9.89 -9.69 1.44
CA SER A 260 10.71 -10.56 2.27
C SER A 260 9.81 -11.44 3.15
N ALA A 261 9.26 -12.50 2.57
CA ALA A 261 8.41 -13.45 3.30
C ALA A 261 9.14 -14.20 4.43
N ALA A 262 10.48 -14.30 4.36
CA ALA A 262 11.30 -14.89 5.42
C ALA A 262 11.40 -13.98 6.65
N LEU A 263 11.33 -12.66 6.47
CA LEU A 263 11.31 -11.70 7.57
C LEU A 263 9.87 -11.56 8.09
N SER A 264 9.56 -12.24 9.19
CA SER A 264 8.26 -12.09 9.85
C SER A 264 8.12 -10.68 10.41
N ALA A 265 7.28 -9.85 9.79
CA ALA A 265 7.07 -8.46 10.17
C ALA A 265 5.62 -8.22 10.63
N MET A 266 5.42 -7.88 11.90
CA MET A 266 4.13 -7.58 12.52
C MET A 266 3.98 -6.07 12.80
N ALA A 267 2.81 -5.51 12.54
CA ALA A 267 2.48 -4.12 12.90
C ALA A 267 1.37 -4.10 13.95
N ILE A 268 1.62 -3.36 15.04
CA ILE A 268 0.74 -3.26 16.20
C ILE A 268 0.51 -1.78 16.49
N ASP A 269 -0.73 -1.35 16.67
CA ASP A 269 -1.03 0.00 17.15
C ASP A 269 -1.54 -0.08 18.59
N VAL A 270 -1.04 0.79 19.46
CA VAL A 270 -1.41 0.81 20.87
C VAL A 270 -1.96 2.19 21.22
N SER A 271 -3.09 2.22 21.89
CA SER A 271 -3.71 3.45 22.39
C SER A 271 -4.39 3.20 23.74
N GLY A 272 -4.02 4.01 24.73
CA GLY A 272 -4.46 3.85 26.12
C GLY A 272 -3.48 3.03 26.98
N LEU A 273 -3.96 2.49 28.11
CA LEU A 273 -3.22 1.84 29.22
C LEU A 273 -1.97 1.04 28.79
N GLU A 274 -0.81 1.70 28.73
CA GLU A 274 0.41 1.19 28.08
C GLU A 274 1.02 -0.05 28.77
N SER A 275 0.91 -0.16 30.10
CA SER A 275 1.54 -1.25 30.86
C SER A 275 0.81 -2.59 30.72
N ALA A 276 -0.53 -2.58 30.72
CA ALA A 276 -1.33 -3.79 30.52
C ALA A 276 -1.22 -4.33 29.08
N VAL A 277 -1.13 -3.43 28.10
CA VAL A 277 -1.02 -3.81 26.68
C VAL A 277 0.36 -4.38 26.34
N ALA A 278 1.43 -3.98 27.04
CA ALA A 278 2.77 -4.52 26.79
C ALA A 278 2.83 -6.06 26.93
N ALA A 279 2.13 -6.64 27.92
CA ALA A 279 2.07 -8.08 28.13
C ALA A 279 1.33 -8.82 27.01
N GLU A 280 0.26 -8.23 26.51
CA GLU A 280 -0.52 -8.76 25.38
C GLU A 280 0.27 -8.70 24.08
N VAL A 281 0.95 -7.58 23.81
CA VAL A 281 1.87 -7.42 22.68
C VAL A 281 2.96 -8.48 22.74
N MET A 282 3.60 -8.66 23.89
CA MET A 282 4.60 -9.71 24.05
C MET A 282 4.06 -11.11 23.79
N SER A 283 2.87 -11.42 24.29
CA SER A 283 2.24 -12.72 24.09
C SER A 283 1.94 -13.02 22.61
N GLU A 284 1.53 -12.01 21.85
CA GLU A 284 1.31 -12.12 20.41
C GLU A 284 2.63 -12.41 19.66
N VAL A 285 3.70 -11.68 20.00
CA VAL A 285 5.02 -11.86 19.38
C VAL A 285 5.58 -13.25 19.68
N CYS A 286 5.54 -13.67 20.95
CA CYS A 286 6.03 -14.98 21.35
C CYS A 286 5.28 -16.12 20.64
N ARG A 287 3.94 -16.06 20.58
CA ARG A 287 3.15 -17.09 19.90
C ARG A 287 3.45 -17.17 18.42
N SER A 288 3.54 -16.03 17.73
CA SER A 288 3.88 -16.00 16.31
C SER A 288 5.23 -16.65 16.01
N ARG A 289 6.16 -16.61 16.97
CA ARG A 289 7.47 -17.27 16.85
C ARG A 289 7.38 -18.78 17.08
N GLU A 290 6.68 -19.23 18.12
CA GLU A 290 6.56 -20.65 18.45
C GLU A 290 5.87 -21.45 17.35
N THR A 291 4.78 -20.93 16.78
CA THR A 291 4.02 -21.62 15.73
C THR A 291 4.68 -21.52 14.35
N GLY A 292 5.67 -20.63 14.18
CA GLY A 292 6.22 -20.26 12.88
C GLY A 292 5.19 -19.62 11.94
N GLN A 293 4.02 -19.22 12.45
CA GLN A 293 2.93 -18.64 11.69
C GLN A 293 2.44 -17.37 12.37
N CYS A 294 2.39 -16.28 11.62
CA CYS A 294 1.67 -15.08 12.02
C CYS A 294 0.27 -15.14 11.41
N GLU A 295 -0.75 -15.48 12.21
CA GLU A 295 -2.13 -15.52 11.72
C GLU A 295 -2.63 -14.11 11.34
N GLU A 296 -2.25 -13.10 12.13
CA GLU A 296 -2.67 -11.71 11.93
C GLU A 296 -1.43 -10.78 11.96
N PRO A 297 -0.92 -10.33 10.80
CA PRO A 297 0.29 -9.49 10.73
C PRO A 297 0.04 -8.02 11.11
N GLN A 298 -1.20 -7.68 11.46
CA GLN A 298 -1.69 -6.32 11.68
C GLN A 298 -2.79 -6.34 12.75
N LEU A 299 -2.60 -5.61 13.84
CA LEU A 299 -3.57 -5.53 14.94
C LEU A 299 -3.47 -4.21 15.69
N ALA A 300 -4.50 -3.89 16.46
CA ALA A 300 -4.50 -2.72 17.34
C ALA A 300 -5.08 -3.07 18.71
N TRP A 301 -4.61 -2.35 19.73
CA TRP A 301 -5.11 -2.40 21.10
C TRP A 301 -5.61 -1.01 21.48
N GLU A 302 -6.93 -0.85 21.55
CA GLU A 302 -7.58 0.39 21.96
C GLU A 302 -8.33 0.11 23.26
N ALA A 303 -7.95 0.81 24.34
CA ALA A 303 -8.60 0.69 25.65
C ALA A 303 -8.75 -0.78 26.14
N GLY A 304 -7.73 -1.60 25.90
CA GLY A 304 -7.70 -3.03 26.31
C GLY A 304 -8.46 -3.98 25.38
N VAL A 305 -9.02 -3.49 24.26
CA VAL A 305 -9.69 -4.32 23.27
C VAL A 305 -8.77 -4.62 22.10
N ARG A 306 -8.57 -5.91 21.81
CA ARG A 306 -7.86 -6.38 20.61
C ARG A 306 -8.72 -6.21 19.38
N LEU A 307 -8.18 -5.53 18.37
CA LEU A 307 -8.87 -5.17 17.14
C LEU A 307 -8.06 -5.62 15.93
N LEU A 308 -8.75 -6.14 14.92
CA LEU A 308 -8.16 -6.58 13.66
C LEU A 308 -8.71 -5.75 12.49
N PRO A 309 -7.87 -5.31 11.54
CA PRO A 309 -8.33 -4.58 10.38
C PRO A 309 -8.94 -5.53 9.35
N ARG A 310 -10.10 -5.15 8.81
CA ARG A 310 -10.80 -5.86 7.74
C ARG A 310 -11.21 -4.89 6.64
N LEU A 311 -11.02 -5.27 5.39
CA LEU A 311 -11.49 -4.49 4.25
C LEU A 311 -12.96 -4.85 3.97
N CYS A 312 -13.87 -3.91 4.20
CA CYS A 312 -15.30 -4.14 3.99
C CYS A 312 -15.83 -3.26 2.86
N SER A 313 -16.75 -3.81 2.06
CA SER A 313 -17.51 -3.04 1.08
C SER A 313 -18.36 -1.99 1.78
N LYS A 314 -18.38 -0.78 1.23
CA LYS A 314 -19.21 0.35 1.65
C LYS A 314 -20.27 0.58 0.58
N PRO A 315 -21.57 0.38 0.90
CA PRO A 315 -22.63 0.66 -0.04
C PRO A 315 -22.60 2.15 -0.44
N THR A 316 -22.75 2.40 -1.74
CA THR A 316 -22.73 3.74 -2.35
C THR A 316 -24.13 4.28 -2.64
N THR A 317 -25.17 3.46 -2.48
CA THR A 317 -26.58 3.79 -2.75
C THR A 317 -27.18 4.67 -1.65
N GLY A 318 -28.02 5.64 -2.03
CA GLY A 318 -28.80 6.47 -1.10
C GLY A 318 -28.06 7.67 -0.47
N ARG A 319 -26.78 7.89 -0.78
CA ARG A 319 -26.04 9.04 -0.26
C ARG A 319 -26.42 10.32 -1.03
N ARG A 320 -27.13 11.24 -0.38
CA ARG A 320 -27.47 12.55 -0.96
C ARG A 320 -26.18 13.28 -1.36
N THR A 321 -26.02 13.59 -2.64
CA THR A 321 -25.04 14.59 -3.08
C THR A 321 -25.42 15.90 -2.39
N ARG A 322 -24.50 16.51 -1.63
CA ARG A 322 -24.76 17.87 -1.14
C ARG A 322 -24.75 18.79 -2.36
N ASP A 323 -25.67 19.74 -2.45
CA ASP A 323 -25.64 20.80 -3.48
C ASP A 323 -24.55 21.82 -3.11
N VAL A 324 -23.29 21.41 -3.12
CA VAL A 324 -22.16 22.27 -2.76
C VAL A 324 -21.53 22.78 -4.04
N ARG A 325 -21.51 24.11 -4.19
CA ARG A 325 -20.67 24.79 -5.20
C ARG A 325 -19.27 24.99 -4.61
N ALA A 326 -18.27 24.93 -5.46
CA ALA A 326 -16.85 25.13 -5.15
C ALA A 326 -16.48 26.58 -4.82
N VAL A 327 -17.35 27.37 -4.19
CA VAL A 327 -17.19 28.83 -4.18
C VAL A 327 -15.94 29.24 -3.40
N GLY A 328 -15.20 30.23 -3.91
CA GLY A 328 -13.98 30.75 -3.27
C GLY A 328 -12.69 30.22 -3.89
N THR A 329 -11.60 30.27 -3.10
CA THR A 329 -10.26 29.91 -3.58
C THR A 329 -9.93 28.45 -3.23
N HIS A 330 -9.59 27.66 -4.23
CA HIS A 330 -9.09 26.30 -4.06
C HIS A 330 -7.62 26.18 -4.44
N LEU A 331 -6.87 25.38 -3.66
CA LEU A 331 -5.46 25.09 -3.90
C LEU A 331 -5.31 23.63 -4.32
N VAL A 332 -4.66 23.38 -5.46
CA VAL A 332 -4.37 22.03 -5.98
C VAL A 332 -2.85 21.85 -6.14
N SER A 333 -2.23 21.09 -5.22
CA SER A 333 -0.83 20.69 -5.37
C SER A 333 -0.72 19.43 -6.23
N GLY A 334 0.34 19.33 -7.05
CA GLY A 334 0.40 18.32 -8.12
C GLY A 334 -0.67 18.53 -9.19
N GLY A 335 -1.23 19.74 -9.29
CA GLY A 335 -2.42 20.02 -10.10
C GLY A 335 -2.19 19.93 -11.61
N LEU A 336 -0.93 19.85 -12.06
CA LEU A 336 -0.55 19.65 -13.46
C LEU A 336 -0.27 18.19 -13.83
N GLY A 337 -0.42 17.25 -12.90
CA GLY A 337 -0.42 15.81 -13.16
C GLY A 337 -1.84 15.27 -13.39
N GLY A 338 -2.00 14.07 -13.96
CA GLY A 338 -3.31 13.66 -14.49
C GLY A 338 -4.49 13.58 -13.51
N LEU A 339 -4.26 13.25 -12.24
CA LEU A 339 -5.31 13.33 -11.20
C LEU A 339 -5.57 14.79 -10.76
N GLY A 340 -4.52 15.60 -10.70
CA GLY A 340 -4.59 17.02 -10.37
C GLY A 340 -5.30 17.85 -11.44
N LEU A 341 -5.11 17.53 -12.72
CA LEU A 341 -5.79 18.18 -13.85
C LEU A 341 -7.31 17.92 -13.79
N ARG A 342 -7.71 16.67 -13.50
CA ARG A 342 -9.12 16.30 -13.32
C ARG A 342 -9.77 17.03 -12.15
N ALA A 343 -9.07 17.08 -11.02
CA ALA A 343 -9.51 17.87 -9.88
C ALA A 343 -9.69 19.32 -10.32
N SER A 344 -8.65 19.96 -10.87
CA SER A 344 -8.67 21.35 -11.32
C SER A 344 -9.86 21.66 -12.24
N HIS A 345 -10.08 20.85 -13.29
CA HIS A 345 -11.23 21.00 -14.18
C HIS A 345 -12.56 20.88 -13.45
N MET A 346 -12.73 19.87 -12.61
CA MET A 346 -13.96 19.70 -11.83
C MET A 346 -14.22 20.92 -10.93
N LEU A 347 -13.21 21.43 -10.23
CA LEU A 347 -13.37 22.58 -9.32
C LEU A 347 -13.85 23.82 -10.09
N ILE A 348 -13.30 24.07 -11.28
CA ILE A 348 -13.72 25.17 -12.16
C ILE A 348 -15.18 24.99 -12.60
N HIS A 349 -15.55 23.81 -13.09
CA HIS A 349 -16.94 23.52 -13.49
C HIS A 349 -17.91 23.61 -12.31
N ALA A 350 -17.47 23.28 -11.10
CA ALA A 350 -18.25 23.38 -9.87
C ALA A 350 -18.35 24.81 -9.31
N GLY A 351 -17.71 25.81 -9.96
CA GLY A 351 -17.86 27.22 -9.63
C GLY A 351 -16.75 27.82 -8.77
N ALA A 352 -15.54 27.25 -8.78
CA ALA A 352 -14.37 27.85 -8.13
C ALA A 352 -14.13 29.27 -8.65
N SER A 353 -14.07 30.22 -7.72
CA SER A 353 -13.85 31.62 -8.05
C SER A 353 -12.39 31.88 -8.41
N GLN A 354 -11.49 31.18 -7.71
CA GLN A 354 -10.06 31.16 -7.98
C GLN A 354 -9.52 29.75 -7.73
N LEU A 355 -8.55 29.33 -8.53
CA LEU A 355 -7.88 28.06 -8.47
C LEU A 355 -6.38 28.28 -8.55
N LEU A 356 -5.67 28.04 -7.45
CA LEU A 356 -4.21 28.04 -7.42
C LEU A 356 -3.72 26.63 -7.69
N ILE A 357 -2.98 26.46 -8.77
CA ILE A 357 -2.45 25.17 -9.21
C ILE A 357 -0.94 25.18 -8.99
N SER A 358 -0.42 24.20 -8.28
CA SER A 358 1.00 24.09 -8.01
C SER A 358 1.59 22.78 -8.54
N SER A 359 2.76 22.91 -9.15
CA SER A 359 3.68 21.82 -9.46
C SER A 359 5.11 22.36 -9.44
N ARG A 360 6.12 21.50 -9.31
CA ARG A 360 7.53 21.94 -9.32
C ARG A 360 7.94 22.57 -10.66
N SER A 361 7.49 21.99 -11.77
CA SER A 361 7.85 22.45 -13.11
C SER A 361 7.07 23.68 -13.57
N GLY A 362 5.89 23.93 -12.99
CA GLY A 362 4.94 24.91 -13.50
C GLY A 362 4.40 24.60 -14.90
N ARG A 363 4.71 23.43 -15.47
CA ARG A 363 4.32 23.03 -16.83
C ARG A 363 3.40 21.81 -16.78
N VAL A 364 2.41 21.78 -17.68
CA VAL A 364 1.52 20.63 -17.85
C VAL A 364 2.33 19.42 -18.31
N ALA A 365 2.26 18.32 -17.56
CA ALA A 365 2.97 17.08 -17.90
C ALA A 365 2.25 16.26 -18.98
N GLN A 366 0.92 16.35 -19.05
CA GLN A 366 0.06 15.50 -19.87
C GLN A 366 -0.42 16.24 -21.14
N ARG A 367 -0.20 15.66 -22.34
CA ARG A 367 -0.66 16.24 -23.61
C ARG A 367 -2.18 16.09 -23.76
N GLY A 368 -2.85 17.03 -24.45
CA GLY A 368 -4.27 16.92 -24.81
C GLY A 368 -5.29 17.44 -23.79
N TRP A 369 -4.86 17.98 -22.65
CA TRP A 369 -5.75 18.68 -21.73
C TRP A 369 -5.87 20.17 -22.10
N PRO A 370 -7.06 20.80 -21.95
CA PRO A 370 -7.20 22.23 -22.16
C PRO A 370 -6.17 22.99 -21.32
N GLN A 371 -5.60 24.06 -21.89
CA GLN A 371 -4.65 24.90 -21.16
C GLN A 371 -5.37 25.54 -19.96
N LEU A 372 -5.21 24.98 -18.76
CA LEU A 372 -5.80 25.55 -17.55
C LEU A 372 -5.38 27.01 -17.37
N GLU A 373 -4.18 27.37 -17.81
CA GLU A 373 -3.65 28.74 -17.83
C GLU A 373 -4.51 29.73 -18.62
N SER A 374 -5.28 29.29 -19.61
CA SER A 374 -6.17 30.16 -20.38
C SER A 374 -7.50 30.45 -19.67
N LEU A 375 -7.79 29.74 -18.56
CA LEU A 375 -9.01 29.93 -17.79
C LEU A 375 -8.83 31.07 -16.77
N PRO A 376 -9.70 32.09 -16.75
CA PRO A 376 -9.55 33.26 -15.86
C PRO A 376 -9.48 32.94 -14.36
N ALA A 377 -10.08 31.82 -13.95
CA ALA A 377 -10.08 31.38 -12.57
C ALA A 377 -8.77 30.68 -12.15
N ALA A 378 -7.95 30.21 -13.10
CA ALA A 378 -6.81 29.36 -12.81
C ALA A 378 -5.49 30.15 -12.82
N ARG A 379 -4.65 29.90 -11.81
CA ARG A 379 -3.32 30.49 -11.68
C ARG A 379 -2.31 29.40 -11.35
N VAL A 380 -1.39 29.16 -12.27
CA VAL A 380 -0.29 28.22 -12.05
C VAL A 380 0.84 28.89 -11.27
N VAL A 381 1.33 28.22 -10.24
CA VAL A 381 2.43 28.69 -9.39
C VAL A 381 3.47 27.57 -9.27
N PRO A 382 4.63 27.71 -9.93
CA PRO A 382 5.76 26.81 -9.71
C PRO A 382 6.12 26.79 -8.22
N SER A 383 6.10 25.63 -7.60
CA SER A 383 6.33 25.49 -6.16
C SER A 383 6.62 24.04 -5.80
N ASP A 384 7.57 23.81 -4.91
CA ASP A 384 7.84 22.51 -4.31
C ASP A 384 7.18 22.43 -2.93
N ILE A 385 6.04 21.75 -2.84
CA ILE A 385 5.30 21.63 -1.57
C ILE A 385 6.07 20.87 -0.48
N SER A 386 7.14 20.15 -0.83
CA SER A 386 8.01 19.50 0.15
C SER A 386 8.88 20.51 0.89
N GLN A 387 9.00 21.74 0.37
CA GLN A 387 9.67 22.85 1.02
C GLN A 387 8.66 23.67 1.83
N ARG A 388 8.97 23.88 3.12
CA ARG A 388 8.08 24.60 4.04
C ARG A 388 7.81 26.04 3.57
N GLY A 389 8.82 26.72 3.03
CA GLY A 389 8.73 28.10 2.54
C GLY A 389 7.74 28.23 1.37
N ASP A 390 7.90 27.38 0.36
CA ASP A 390 7.03 27.32 -0.82
C ASP A 390 5.58 27.03 -0.45
N ALA A 391 5.35 25.98 0.35
CA ALA A 391 4.02 25.61 0.79
C ALA A 391 3.35 26.74 1.60
N ARG A 392 4.09 27.39 2.49
CA ARG A 392 3.62 28.55 3.26
C ARG A 392 3.25 29.72 2.35
N HIS A 393 4.11 30.07 1.40
CA HIS A 393 3.85 31.13 0.42
C HIS A 393 2.57 30.85 -0.37
N LEU A 394 2.43 29.63 -0.88
CA LEU A 394 1.29 29.20 -1.68
C LEU A 394 -0.03 29.27 -0.90
N VAL A 395 -0.03 28.82 0.36
CA VAL A 395 -1.22 28.87 1.23
C VAL A 395 -1.58 30.32 1.59
N HIS A 396 -0.60 31.15 1.96
CA HIS A 396 -0.87 32.58 2.22
C HIS A 396 -1.41 33.31 0.99
N LYS A 397 -0.88 33.01 -0.20
CA LYS A 397 -1.39 33.55 -1.46
C LYS A 397 -2.86 33.13 -1.68
N ALA A 398 -3.20 31.88 -1.38
CA ALA A 398 -4.58 31.39 -1.48
C ALA A 398 -5.52 32.07 -0.49
N ILE A 399 -5.08 32.31 0.74
CA ILE A 399 -5.85 33.04 1.75
C ILE A 399 -6.09 34.48 1.29
N GLY A 400 -5.06 35.17 0.79
CA GLY A 400 -5.16 36.56 0.32
C GLY A 400 -5.97 36.76 -0.97
N SER A 401 -6.15 35.72 -1.78
CA SER A 401 -6.82 35.82 -3.10
C SER A 401 -8.35 35.69 -3.06
N GLY A 402 -8.96 35.72 -1.87
CA GLY A 402 -10.42 35.58 -1.70
C GLY A 402 -10.84 34.55 -0.65
N GLY A 403 -9.94 34.16 0.27
CA GLY A 403 -10.19 33.17 1.31
C GLY A 403 -10.06 31.74 0.80
N LEU A 404 -9.14 30.98 1.40
CA LEU A 404 -8.93 29.56 1.09
C LEU A 404 -10.13 28.73 1.56
N ARG A 405 -10.76 28.02 0.63
CA ARG A 405 -11.95 27.16 0.86
C ARG A 405 -11.69 25.69 0.64
N GLY A 406 -10.64 25.33 -0.09
CA GLY A 406 -10.22 23.93 -0.07
C GLY A 406 -8.82 23.67 -0.58
N VAL A 407 -8.26 22.58 -0.06
CA VAL A 407 -6.93 22.08 -0.39
C VAL A 407 -7.07 20.69 -0.99
N TRP A 408 -6.45 20.48 -2.15
CA TRP A 408 -6.46 19.24 -2.90
C TRP A 408 -5.02 18.82 -3.13
N HIS A 409 -4.60 17.75 -2.46
CA HIS A 409 -3.23 17.29 -2.48
C HIS A 409 -3.08 16.07 -3.40
N ALA A 410 -2.73 16.35 -4.65
CA ALA A 410 -2.48 15.35 -5.70
C ALA A 410 -0.99 15.21 -6.04
N ALA A 411 -0.09 15.92 -5.36
CA ALA A 411 1.35 15.78 -5.56
C ALA A 411 1.80 14.35 -5.22
N GLY A 412 2.76 13.85 -5.99
CA GLY A 412 3.25 12.49 -5.86
C GLY A 412 4.30 12.18 -6.90
N VAL A 413 5.28 11.38 -6.51
CA VAL A 413 6.35 10.88 -7.38
C VAL A 413 6.55 9.40 -7.03
N LEU A 414 6.69 8.56 -8.05
CA LEU A 414 7.12 7.17 -7.86
C LEU A 414 8.63 7.13 -7.74
N ALA A 415 9.10 6.31 -6.82
CA ALA A 415 10.52 6.05 -6.60
C ALA A 415 10.67 4.57 -6.26
N ASP A 416 10.15 3.74 -7.17
CA ASP A 416 9.92 2.33 -6.95
C ASP A 416 11.24 1.56 -6.96
N VAL A 417 11.51 0.87 -5.88
CA VAL A 417 12.71 0.07 -5.65
C VAL A 417 12.43 -0.91 -4.51
N LEU A 418 12.97 -2.11 -4.60
CA LEU A 418 12.86 -3.10 -3.52
C LEU A 418 13.49 -2.55 -2.23
N VAL A 419 12.92 -2.89 -1.07
CA VAL A 419 13.42 -2.51 0.27
C VAL A 419 14.90 -2.78 0.40
N ARG A 420 15.40 -3.91 -0.12
CA ARG A 420 16.83 -4.27 -0.08
C ARG A 420 17.75 -3.23 -0.73
N ASN A 421 17.27 -2.53 -1.76
CA ASN A 421 18.04 -1.56 -2.55
C ASN A 421 17.56 -0.12 -2.35
N MET A 422 16.54 0.09 -1.51
CA MET A 422 15.96 1.40 -1.27
C MET A 422 16.95 2.29 -0.52
N SER A 423 17.11 3.53 -1.00
CA SER A 423 17.98 4.52 -0.36
C SER A 423 17.17 5.62 0.33
N ALA A 424 17.83 6.41 1.17
CA ALA A 424 17.22 7.58 1.81
C ALA A 424 16.66 8.59 0.78
N ASP A 425 17.28 8.71 -0.40
CA ASP A 425 16.76 9.54 -1.50
C ASP A 425 15.42 9.02 -2.04
N HIS A 426 15.30 7.69 -2.25
CA HIS A 426 14.03 7.09 -2.69
C HIS A 426 12.91 7.33 -1.67
N VAL A 427 13.23 7.27 -0.38
CA VAL A 427 12.29 7.61 0.71
C VAL A 427 11.95 9.10 0.66
N GLY A 428 12.96 9.97 0.60
CA GLY A 428 12.81 11.43 0.58
C GLY A 428 11.96 11.93 -0.58
N ARG A 429 12.10 11.36 -1.78
CA ARG A 429 11.27 11.72 -2.94
C ARG A 429 9.79 11.38 -2.74
N ALA A 430 9.48 10.16 -2.28
CA ALA A 430 8.10 9.73 -2.06
C ALA A 430 7.45 10.47 -0.88
N PHE A 431 8.13 10.54 0.27
CA PHE A 431 7.65 11.25 1.47
C PHE A 431 7.57 12.75 1.24
N GLY A 432 8.53 13.35 0.55
CA GLY A 432 8.57 14.78 0.24
C GLY A 432 7.32 15.23 -0.51
N ALA A 433 7.03 14.57 -1.63
CA ALA A 433 5.91 14.95 -2.50
C ALA A 433 4.53 14.63 -1.90
N LYS A 434 4.42 13.65 -1.00
CA LYS A 434 3.17 13.20 -0.38
C LYS A 434 3.06 13.66 1.07
N ALA A 435 3.78 12.99 1.96
CA ALA A 435 3.63 13.15 3.41
C ALA A 435 4.03 14.55 3.90
N LEU A 436 5.27 14.99 3.62
CA LEU A 436 5.77 16.31 4.03
C LEU A 436 4.97 17.43 3.35
N GLY A 437 4.64 17.27 2.07
CA GLY A 437 3.75 18.19 1.36
C GLY A 437 2.41 18.41 2.04
N ALA A 438 1.70 17.33 2.35
CA ALA A 438 0.42 17.39 3.05
C ALA A 438 0.55 18.00 4.45
N TRP A 439 1.62 17.68 5.17
CA TRP A 439 1.92 18.28 6.47
C TRP A 439 2.13 19.79 6.39
N HIS A 440 2.91 20.27 5.40
CA HIS A 440 3.11 21.70 5.21
C HIS A 440 1.81 22.42 4.83
N LEU A 441 0.98 21.82 3.98
CA LEU A 441 -0.33 22.38 3.66
C LEU A 441 -1.24 22.44 4.89
N HIS A 442 -1.28 21.38 5.70
CA HIS A 442 -2.06 21.34 6.94
C HIS A 442 -1.58 22.38 7.96
N SER A 443 -0.27 22.44 8.24
CA SER A 443 0.30 23.32 9.27
C SER A 443 0.23 24.82 8.92
N ASN A 444 0.05 25.16 7.64
CA ASN A 444 -0.06 26.55 7.18
C ASN A 444 -1.49 26.95 6.78
N ASP A 445 -2.49 26.06 6.85
CA ASP A 445 -3.87 26.37 6.41
C ASP A 445 -4.58 27.46 7.23
N GLY A 446 -3.93 27.95 8.29
CA GLY A 446 -4.42 29.03 9.15
C GLY A 446 -5.71 28.67 9.88
N ARG A 447 -6.07 27.38 9.93
CA ARG A 447 -7.39 26.89 10.34
C ARG A 447 -8.52 27.58 9.55
N ALA A 448 -8.28 27.87 8.27
CA ALA A 448 -9.31 28.37 7.39
C ALA A 448 -10.53 27.42 7.42
N PRO A 449 -11.76 27.96 7.32
CA PRO A 449 -12.98 27.15 7.29
C PRO A 449 -13.11 26.43 5.93
N LEU A 450 -12.31 25.37 5.76
CA LEU A 450 -12.22 24.60 4.53
C LEU A 450 -13.47 23.73 4.34
N ASP A 451 -14.06 23.83 3.16
CA ASP A 451 -15.11 22.93 2.67
C ASP A 451 -14.53 21.57 2.28
N ALA A 452 -13.25 21.55 1.87
CA ALA A 452 -12.54 20.34 1.48
C ALA A 452 -11.05 20.40 1.84
N PHE A 453 -10.54 19.33 2.45
CA PHE A 453 -9.11 19.04 2.52
C PHE A 453 -8.93 17.60 2.04
N LEU A 454 -8.69 17.44 0.73
CA LEU A 454 -8.64 16.14 0.08
C LEU A 454 -7.21 15.69 -0.17
N LEU A 455 -6.87 14.49 0.29
CA LEU A 455 -5.58 13.85 0.11
C LEU A 455 -5.73 12.69 -0.89
N PHE A 456 -4.90 12.69 -1.93
CA PHE A 456 -4.92 11.65 -2.96
C PHE A 456 -3.89 10.60 -2.54
N SER A 457 -4.38 9.67 -1.73
CA SER A 457 -3.64 8.49 -1.28
C SER A 457 -3.66 7.40 -2.35
N SER A 458 -3.22 6.19 -2.02
CA SER A 458 -3.15 5.07 -2.95
C SER A 458 -3.56 3.77 -2.29
N ILE A 459 -4.13 2.84 -3.06
CA ILE A 459 -4.39 1.48 -2.58
C ILE A 459 -3.13 0.78 -2.04
N ALA A 460 -1.94 1.18 -2.48
CA ALA A 460 -0.66 0.72 -1.94
C ALA A 460 -0.55 0.96 -0.41
N SER A 461 -1.18 2.02 0.11
CA SER A 461 -1.25 2.26 1.55
C SER A 461 -2.10 1.22 2.28
N VAL A 462 -3.03 0.53 1.62
CA VAL A 462 -3.97 -0.42 2.24
C VAL A 462 -3.49 -1.87 2.14
N VAL A 463 -2.98 -2.26 0.98
CA VAL A 463 -2.59 -3.65 0.70
C VAL A 463 -1.08 -3.84 0.54
N GLY A 464 -0.31 -2.76 0.44
CA GLY A 464 1.09 -2.82 0.05
C GLY A 464 1.27 -3.08 -1.45
N ASN A 465 2.46 -2.85 -1.94
CA ASN A 465 2.87 -3.28 -3.28
C ASN A 465 4.39 -3.49 -3.31
N VAL A 466 4.83 -4.48 -4.09
CA VAL A 466 6.25 -4.85 -4.25
C VAL A 466 7.00 -3.68 -4.89
N GLY A 467 8.14 -3.30 -4.31
CA GLY A 467 8.96 -2.17 -4.74
C GLY A 467 8.44 -0.80 -4.31
N GLN A 468 7.34 -0.75 -3.55
CA GLN A 468 6.65 0.51 -3.21
C GLN A 468 6.55 0.76 -1.70
N ALA A 469 7.47 0.24 -0.89
CA ALA A 469 7.41 0.41 0.56
C ALA A 469 7.48 1.89 1.01
N ASN A 470 8.28 2.72 0.33
CA ASN A 470 8.32 4.17 0.51
C ASN A 470 6.99 4.85 0.14
N TYR A 471 6.43 4.50 -1.02
CA TYR A 471 5.18 5.08 -1.52
C TYR A 471 3.98 4.65 -0.67
N ALA A 472 3.89 3.37 -0.30
CA ALA A 472 2.88 2.86 0.63
C ALA A 472 2.97 3.58 1.98
N GLY A 473 4.18 3.74 2.53
CA GLY A 473 4.39 4.48 3.78
C GLY A 473 3.96 5.94 3.69
N ALA A 474 4.37 6.65 2.63
CA ALA A 474 4.01 8.05 2.44
C ALA A 474 2.49 8.27 2.27
N ASN A 475 1.78 7.34 1.61
CA ASN A 475 0.32 7.39 1.48
C ASN A 475 -0.41 6.97 2.77
N SER A 476 0.13 6.02 3.54
CA SER A 476 -0.40 5.69 4.88
C SER A 476 -0.30 6.87 5.85
N TYR A 477 0.73 7.72 5.72
CA TYR A 477 0.77 9.01 6.43
C TYR A 477 -0.42 9.92 6.06
N LEU A 478 -0.77 10.04 4.77
CA LEU A 478 -1.92 10.84 4.33
C LEU A 478 -3.23 10.35 4.96
N ASP A 479 -3.41 9.03 5.02
CA ASP A 479 -4.60 8.41 5.58
C ASP A 479 -4.76 8.74 7.07
N ALA A 480 -3.66 8.69 7.81
CA ALA A 480 -3.64 9.06 9.23
C ALA A 480 -3.78 10.57 9.42
N LEU A 481 -3.15 11.42 8.61
CA LEU A 481 -3.31 12.88 8.69
C LEU A 481 -4.78 13.27 8.48
N ALA A 482 -5.47 12.66 7.50
CA ALA A 482 -6.90 12.91 7.31
C ALA A 482 -7.73 12.50 8.53
N THR A 483 -7.37 11.40 9.19
CA THR A 483 -8.04 10.99 10.43
C THR A 483 -7.73 11.95 11.58
N SER A 484 -6.46 12.32 11.76
CA SER A 484 -6.00 13.26 12.78
C SER A 484 -6.73 14.60 12.67
N ARG A 485 -6.82 15.15 11.45
CA ARG A 485 -7.61 16.36 11.19
C ARG A 485 -9.06 16.22 11.65
N ARG A 486 -9.74 15.11 11.29
CA ARG A 486 -11.13 14.88 11.69
C ARG A 486 -11.32 14.74 13.20
N VAL A 487 -10.40 14.07 13.90
CA VAL A 487 -10.41 13.96 15.37
C VAL A 487 -10.29 15.33 16.02
N HIS A 488 -9.52 16.25 15.41
CA HIS A 488 -9.38 17.64 15.85
C HIS A 488 -10.47 18.59 15.30
N GLY A 489 -11.58 18.05 14.76
CA GLY A 489 -12.69 18.85 14.26
C GLY A 489 -12.44 19.56 12.92
N LEU A 490 -11.34 19.26 12.23
CA LEU A 490 -11.02 19.83 10.93
C LEU A 490 -11.51 18.95 9.78
N THR A 491 -11.96 19.57 8.70
CA THR A 491 -12.32 18.86 7.46
C THR A 491 -11.10 18.12 6.90
N ALA A 492 -11.29 16.83 6.57
CA ALA A 492 -10.34 16.07 5.76
C ALA A 492 -10.93 14.77 5.19
N CYS A 493 -10.50 14.41 3.99
CA CYS A 493 -10.74 13.13 3.35
C CYS A 493 -9.44 12.61 2.72
N SER A 494 -9.19 11.30 2.82
CA SER A 494 -8.11 10.64 2.10
C SER A 494 -8.72 9.56 1.20
N LEU A 495 -8.39 9.58 -0.09
CA LEU A 495 -8.85 8.62 -1.07
C LEU A 495 -7.71 7.70 -1.49
N GLN A 496 -7.84 6.40 -1.22
CA GLN A 496 -6.85 5.38 -1.59
C GLN A 496 -7.11 4.92 -3.02
N ILE A 497 -6.58 5.68 -3.98
CA ILE A 497 -6.88 5.51 -5.41
C ILE A 497 -6.08 4.30 -5.97
N PRO A 498 -6.70 3.37 -6.72
CA PRO A 498 -5.98 2.31 -7.41
C PRO A 498 -5.20 2.86 -8.61
N ILE A 499 -4.41 2.02 -9.27
CA ILE A 499 -3.84 2.40 -10.57
C ILE A 499 -4.99 2.61 -11.57
N VAL A 500 -4.91 3.68 -12.35
CA VAL A 500 -5.99 4.13 -13.24
C VAL A 500 -5.45 4.46 -14.62
N ARG A 501 -6.22 4.13 -15.66
CA ARG A 501 -5.85 4.49 -17.03
C ARG A 501 -6.30 5.93 -17.34
N GLY A 502 -5.51 6.62 -18.14
CA GLY A 502 -5.77 7.99 -18.61
C GLY A 502 -5.44 9.10 -17.59
N ALA A 503 -5.02 8.77 -16.37
CA ALA A 503 -4.71 9.73 -15.33
C ALA A 503 -3.47 9.36 -14.50
N GLY A 504 -2.59 10.33 -14.26
CA GLY A 504 -1.53 10.20 -13.28
C GLY A 504 -0.53 9.10 -13.62
N MET A 505 0.01 8.43 -12.60
CA MET A 505 1.08 7.44 -12.73
C MET A 505 0.70 6.16 -13.51
N GLY A 506 -0.59 5.94 -13.77
CA GLY A 506 -1.04 4.78 -14.55
C GLY A 506 -0.97 4.98 -16.06
N GLU A 507 -0.82 6.21 -16.56
CA GLU A 507 -0.72 6.48 -17.99
C GLU A 507 0.57 5.92 -18.60
N ASP A 508 1.70 6.08 -17.90
CA ASP A 508 2.99 5.50 -18.29
C ASP A 508 3.01 3.96 -18.15
N ALA A 509 2.17 3.41 -17.26
CA ALA A 509 2.08 1.96 -17.00
C ALA A 509 1.18 1.21 -17.99
N PHE A 510 0.23 1.90 -18.65
CA PHE A 510 -0.80 1.30 -19.51
C PHE A 510 -0.73 1.80 -20.95
N GLY A 511 0.48 1.90 -21.52
CA GLY A 511 0.70 2.32 -22.91
C GLY A 511 -0.24 1.64 -23.94
N GLU A 512 -0.40 2.27 -25.11
CA GLU A 512 -1.31 1.82 -26.17
C GLU A 512 -1.11 0.32 -26.49
N GLY A 513 -2.07 -0.52 -26.08
CA GLY A 513 -2.07 -1.96 -26.38
C GLY A 513 -2.41 -2.93 -25.25
N SER A 514 -2.56 -2.49 -23.99
CA SER A 514 -3.01 -3.39 -22.91
C SER A 514 -4.50 -3.71 -23.06
N GLY A 515 -4.84 -4.82 -23.72
CA GLY A 515 -6.20 -5.30 -24.00
C GLY A 515 -7.01 -5.79 -22.79
N THR A 516 -6.83 -5.17 -21.62
CA THR A 516 -7.56 -5.44 -20.38
C THR A 516 -8.53 -4.30 -20.09
N GLU A 517 -9.77 -4.62 -19.71
CA GLU A 517 -10.77 -3.65 -19.22
C GLU A 517 -10.25 -2.96 -17.95
N HIS A 518 -9.52 -1.87 -18.13
CA HIS A 518 -9.01 -1.05 -17.04
C HIS A 518 -9.95 0.12 -16.79
N LEU A 519 -10.01 0.54 -15.52
CA LEU A 519 -10.83 1.67 -15.11
C LEU A 519 -10.18 2.96 -15.64
N GLU A 520 -10.65 3.38 -16.81
CA GLU A 520 -10.30 4.66 -17.39
C GLU A 520 -11.01 5.75 -16.62
N VAL A 521 -10.25 6.62 -15.95
CA VAL A 521 -10.85 7.67 -15.14
C VAL A 521 -11.10 8.87 -16.05
N HIS A 522 -12.25 8.90 -16.69
CA HIS A 522 -12.77 10.14 -17.27
C HIS A 522 -13.33 11.05 -16.16
N LEU A 523 -13.54 12.33 -16.47
CA LEU A 523 -13.98 13.32 -15.48
C LEU A 523 -15.24 12.89 -14.72
N GLY A 524 -16.20 12.23 -15.39
CA GLY A 524 -17.43 11.73 -14.76
C GLY A 524 -17.18 10.66 -13.69
N VAL A 525 -16.27 9.72 -13.94
CA VAL A 525 -15.88 8.67 -12.97
C VAL A 525 -15.19 9.29 -11.76
N PHE A 526 -14.32 10.27 -12.00
CA PHE A 526 -13.63 11.01 -10.95
C PHE A 526 -14.61 11.79 -10.05
N VAL A 527 -15.63 12.43 -10.64
CA VAL A 527 -16.71 13.10 -9.88
C VAL A 527 -17.48 12.11 -9.02
N GLN A 528 -17.77 10.91 -9.53
CA GLN A 528 -18.44 9.87 -8.74
C GLN A 528 -17.62 9.45 -7.51
N TRP A 529 -16.29 9.33 -7.63
CA TRP A 529 -15.42 9.03 -6.49
C TRP A 529 -15.53 10.08 -5.39
N LEU A 530 -15.52 11.34 -5.79
CA LEU A 530 -15.63 12.47 -4.87
C LEU A 530 -17.03 12.60 -4.27
N ALA A 531 -18.07 12.28 -5.05
CA ALA A 531 -19.43 12.27 -4.55
C ALA A 531 -19.60 11.25 -3.42
N VAL A 532 -19.05 10.05 -3.57
CA VAL A 532 -19.05 9.06 -2.51
C VAL A 532 -18.09 9.44 -1.38
N ALA A 533 -17.05 10.25 -1.61
CA ALA A 533 -16.27 10.84 -0.53
C ALA A 533 -17.04 11.91 0.29
N GLY A 534 -18.27 12.27 -0.11
CA GLY A 534 -19.07 13.34 0.50
C GLY A 534 -18.68 14.74 0.01
N LEU A 535 -17.90 14.82 -1.07
CA LEU A 535 -17.40 16.05 -1.71
C LEU A 535 -18.08 16.28 -3.07
N ALA A 536 -19.33 15.82 -3.23
CA ALA A 536 -20.08 15.95 -4.48
C ALA A 536 -20.37 17.43 -4.78
N TRP A 537 -19.91 17.94 -5.92
CA TRP A 537 -20.25 19.28 -6.39
C TRP A 537 -21.00 19.21 -7.72
N ARG A 538 -22.03 20.06 -7.92
CA ARG A 538 -22.73 20.13 -9.21
C ARG A 538 -21.91 20.97 -10.20
N PRO A 539 -21.74 20.52 -11.45
CA PRO A 539 -21.31 21.41 -12.53
C PRO A 539 -22.27 22.59 -12.63
N ARG A 540 -21.77 23.79 -12.93
CA ARG A 540 -22.59 24.87 -13.48
C ARG A 540 -23.25 24.28 -14.72
N THR A 541 -24.58 24.23 -14.72
CA THR A 541 -25.35 23.97 -15.94
C THR A 541 -24.86 24.97 -16.98
N THR A 542 -24.18 24.49 -18.01
CA THR A 542 -24.02 25.26 -19.23
C THR A 542 -25.43 25.46 -19.75
N ALA A 543 -25.98 26.65 -19.57
CA ALA A 543 -27.07 27.09 -20.42
C ALA A 543 -26.55 26.96 -21.86
N ALA A 544 -27.30 26.22 -22.68
CA ALA A 544 -27.16 26.28 -24.12
C ALA A 544 -27.46 27.70 -24.61
#